data_AF-A0A927T2G7-F1
#
_entry.id   AF-A0A927T2G7-F1
#
_cell.length_a   1.000
_cell.length_b   1.000
_cell.length_c   1.000
_cell.angle_alpha   90.00
_cell.angle_beta   90.00
_cell.angle_gamma   90.00
#
_symmetry.space_group_name_H-M   'P 1'
#
loop_
_entity.id
_entity.type
_entity.pdbx_description
1 polymer ?
#
loop_
_entity_poly.entity_id
_entity_poly.type
_entity_poly.pdbx_seq_one_letter_code
_entity_poly.pdbx_strand_id
1 'polypeptide(L)'
;MKNTINVIGILMFLIIVSIVSYFVGSIITYKKLDNSLNNHKVNYQSFYATITDIKDTGREKEPKLLTVKGLDINDINFRGDFKFVITEATELEWRYTNLNVSELEIGDNISIIFTGNIQETDPAKIDHVLKIQLLDDKK
;
A
#
# COMPACT_ATOMS: atom_id res chain seq x y z
N MET A 1 -20.27 52.44 37.64
CA MET A 1 -19.75 51.24 38.32
C MET A 1 -20.47 49.95 37.94
N LYS A 2 -21.81 49.87 37.98
CA LYS A 2 -22.54 48.65 37.57
C LYS A 2 -22.35 48.29 36.09
N ASN A 3 -22.38 49.29 35.20
CA ASN A 3 -22.21 49.08 33.76
C ASN A 3 -20.78 48.67 33.38
N THR A 4 -19.77 49.17 34.10
CA THR A 4 -18.36 48.80 33.86
C THR A 4 -18.07 47.36 34.30
N ILE A 5 -18.68 46.90 35.40
CA ILE A 5 -18.59 45.50 35.85
C ILE A 5 -19.25 44.55 34.85
N ASN A 6 -20.43 44.92 34.31
CA ASN A 6 -21.12 44.12 33.31
C ASN A 6 -20.32 44.01 31.99
N VAL A 7 -19.67 45.10 31.56
CA VAL A 7 -18.84 45.10 30.34
C VAL A 7 -17.62 44.19 30.49
N ILE A 8 -16.95 44.21 31.64
CA ILE A 8 -15.81 43.32 31.92
C ILE A 8 -16.26 41.86 31.94
N GLY A 9 -17.42 41.56 32.55
CA GLY A 9 -17.98 40.21 32.57
C GLY A 9 -18.28 39.66 31.17
N ILE A 10 -18.83 40.49 30.29
CA ILE A 10 -19.12 40.11 28.89
C ILE A 10 -17.82 39.82 28.12
N LEU A 11 -16.79 40.66 28.30
CA LEU A 11 -15.51 40.49 27.61
C LEU A 11 -14.81 39.18 28.05
N MET A 12 -14.84 38.88 29.34
CA MET A 12 -14.28 37.64 29.88
C MET A 12 -15.02 36.40 29.36
N PHE A 13 -16.35 36.48 29.24
CA PHE A 13 -17.17 35.40 28.68
C PHE A 13 -16.83 35.13 27.21
N LEU A 14 -16.65 36.18 26.39
CA LEU A 14 -16.29 36.02 24.97
C LEU A 14 -14.92 35.33 24.79
N ILE A 15 -13.94 35.66 25.63
CA ILE A 15 -12.61 35.02 25.60
C ILE A 15 -12.74 33.52 25.90
N ILE A 16 -13.52 33.15 26.91
CA ILE A 16 -13.73 31.74 27.29
C ILE A 16 -14.41 30.97 26.15
N VAL A 17 -15.45 31.55 25.53
CA VAL A 17 -16.14 30.93 24.39
C VAL A 17 -15.18 30.70 23.22
N SER A 18 -14.36 31.69 22.87
CA SER A 18 -13.37 31.54 21.79
C SER A 18 -12.37 30.42 22.06
N ILE A 19 -11.88 30.30 23.30
CA ILE A 19 -10.96 29.23 23.69
C ILE A 19 -11.63 27.86 23.56
N VAL A 20 -12.85 27.70 24.09
CA VAL A 20 -13.59 26.42 24.01
C VAL A 20 -13.90 26.05 22.56
N SER A 21 -14.33 27.00 21.73
CA SER A 21 -14.61 26.76 20.31
C SER A 21 -13.35 26.33 19.54
N TYR A 22 -12.19 26.90 19.85
CA TYR A 22 -10.90 26.48 19.26
C TYR A 22 -10.58 25.03 19.60
N PHE A 23 -10.74 24.61 20.86
CA PHE A 23 -10.48 23.23 21.30
C PHE A 23 -11.49 22.22 20.73
N VAL A 24 -12.77 22.57 20.64
CA VAL A 24 -13.79 21.66 20.06
C VAL A 24 -13.56 21.48 18.56
N GLY A 25 -13.24 22.57 17.84
CA GLY A 25 -12.95 22.52 16.40
C GLY A 25 -11.73 21.65 16.05
N SER A 26 -10.68 21.71 16.87
CA SER A 26 -9.49 20.86 16.67
C SER A 26 -9.84 19.38 16.84
N ILE A 27 -10.54 19.01 17.91
CA ILE A 27 -10.95 17.61 18.17
C ILE A 27 -11.82 17.04 17.05
N ILE A 28 -12.78 17.80 16.52
CA ILE A 28 -13.65 17.35 15.42
C ILE A 28 -12.82 17.12 14.14
N THR A 29 -11.86 17.99 13.86
CA THR A 29 -10.99 17.88 12.67
C THR A 29 -10.09 16.64 12.76
N TYR A 30 -9.47 16.37 13.91
CA TYR A 30 -8.66 15.16 14.13
C TYR A 30 -9.49 13.89 14.01
N LYS A 31 -10.69 13.85 14.59
CA LYS A 31 -11.61 12.70 14.47
C LYS A 31 -12.06 12.47 13.03
N LYS A 32 -12.28 13.53 12.25
CA LYS A 32 -12.66 13.42 10.83
C LYS A 32 -11.51 12.90 9.97
N LEU A 33 -10.27 13.31 10.25
CA LEU A 33 -9.08 12.80 9.58
C LEU A 33 -8.85 11.32 9.89
N ASP A 34 -8.89 10.94 11.16
CA ASP A 34 -8.73 9.55 11.60
C ASP A 34 -9.82 8.64 11.02
N ASN A 35 -11.08 9.08 11.05
CA ASN A 35 -12.17 8.37 10.39
C ASN A 35 -11.97 8.27 8.87
N SER A 36 -11.44 9.29 8.21
CA SER A 36 -11.17 9.23 6.76
C SER A 36 -10.05 8.25 6.43
N LEU A 37 -9.00 8.17 7.25
CA LEU A 37 -7.90 7.22 7.10
C LEU A 37 -8.36 5.78 7.38
N ASN A 38 -9.18 5.58 8.41
CA ASN A 38 -9.74 4.28 8.77
C ASN A 38 -10.70 3.74 7.70
N ASN A 39 -11.45 4.61 7.01
CA ASN A 39 -12.33 4.24 5.90
C ASN A 39 -11.61 4.01 4.56
N HIS A 40 -10.30 4.26 4.49
CA HIS A 40 -9.48 4.07 3.29
C HIS A 40 -8.25 3.20 3.58
N LYS A 41 -8.39 2.22 4.48
CA LYS A 41 -7.33 1.26 4.78
C LYS A 41 -7.11 0.34 3.57
N VAL A 42 -6.25 0.76 2.65
CA VAL A 42 -5.75 -0.09 1.58
C VAL A 42 -4.96 -1.22 2.24
N ASN A 43 -5.45 -2.45 2.11
CA ASN A 43 -4.80 -3.61 2.72
C ASN A 43 -3.66 -4.07 1.81
N TYR A 44 -2.44 -3.75 2.19
CA TYR A 44 -1.24 -4.23 1.53
C TYR A 44 -0.87 -5.60 2.07
N GLN A 45 -0.56 -6.53 1.17
CA GLN A 45 -0.13 -7.87 1.51
C GLN A 45 1.21 -8.15 0.83
N SER A 46 2.02 -8.99 1.46
CA SER A 46 3.31 -9.38 0.91
C SER A 46 3.59 -10.86 1.14
N PHE A 47 4.25 -11.49 0.18
CA PHE A 47 4.69 -12.87 0.28
C PHE A 47 5.94 -13.10 -0.56
N TYR A 48 6.66 -14.18 -0.26
CA TYR A 48 7.87 -14.57 -0.99
C TYR A 48 7.57 -15.66 -2.01
N ALA A 49 8.18 -15.61 -3.18
CA ALA A 49 7.94 -16.60 -4.21
C ALA A 49 9.18 -16.83 -5.07
N THR A 50 9.22 -17.99 -5.72
CA THR A 50 10.18 -18.28 -6.79
C THR A 50 9.52 -18.08 -8.14
N ILE A 51 10.19 -17.39 -9.06
CA ILE A 51 9.69 -17.25 -10.44
C ILE A 51 9.75 -18.61 -11.13
N THR A 52 8.61 -19.10 -11.63
CA THR A 52 8.51 -20.40 -12.32
C THR A 52 8.35 -20.26 -13.82
N ASP A 53 7.84 -19.12 -14.30
CA ASP A 53 7.67 -18.86 -15.72
C ASP A 53 7.60 -17.35 -16.01
N ILE A 54 8.12 -16.94 -17.16
CA ILE A 54 8.08 -15.56 -17.66
C ILE A 54 7.62 -15.60 -19.11
N LYS A 55 6.47 -14.99 -19.40
CA LYS A 55 5.94 -14.89 -20.76
C LYS A 55 5.84 -13.44 -21.20
N ASP A 56 6.29 -13.18 -22.43
CA ASP A 56 5.96 -11.95 -23.13
C ASP A 56 4.50 -12.01 -23.58
N THR A 57 3.76 -10.92 -23.40
CA THR A 57 2.34 -10.88 -23.75
C THR A 57 2.07 -10.43 -25.18
N GLY A 58 3.07 -9.89 -25.90
CA GLY A 58 3.09 -9.81 -27.37
C GLY A 58 2.81 -8.47 -28.09
N ARG A 59 2.73 -7.32 -27.41
CA ARG A 59 2.59 -5.96 -27.98
C ARG A 59 3.88 -5.15 -27.71
N GLU A 60 4.11 -4.10 -28.49
CA GLU A 60 5.41 -3.38 -28.58
C GLU A 60 5.91 -2.70 -27.29
N LYS A 61 5.07 -2.54 -26.26
CA LYS A 61 5.43 -1.98 -24.94
C LYS A 61 5.09 -2.96 -23.80
N GLU A 62 5.06 -4.25 -24.09
CA GLU A 62 4.26 -5.14 -23.26
C GLU A 62 4.81 -5.53 -21.90
N PRO A 63 3.89 -5.61 -20.93
CA PRO A 63 4.21 -6.06 -19.59
C PRO A 63 4.53 -7.56 -19.59
N LYS A 64 5.55 -7.99 -18.84
CA LYS A 64 5.83 -9.42 -18.70
C LYS A 64 4.79 -10.07 -17.79
N LEU A 65 4.24 -11.21 -18.20
CA LEU A 65 3.43 -12.08 -17.36
C LEU A 65 4.36 -13.01 -16.58
N LEU A 66 4.38 -12.88 -15.26
CA LEU A 66 5.10 -13.78 -14.37
C LEU A 66 4.14 -14.83 -13.82
N THR A 67 4.62 -16.07 -13.77
CA THR A 67 4.08 -17.11 -12.89
C THR A 67 5.11 -17.39 -11.81
N VAL A 68 4.64 -17.52 -10.58
CA VAL A 68 5.48 -17.70 -9.40
C VAL A 68 4.88 -18.76 -8.50
N LYS A 69 5.73 -19.42 -7.73
CA LYS A 69 5.33 -20.35 -6.68
C LYS A 69 5.68 -19.79 -5.32
N GLY A 70 4.69 -19.69 -4.43
CA GLY A 70 4.89 -19.21 -3.08
C GLY A 70 5.82 -20.10 -2.26
N LEU A 71 6.68 -19.50 -1.44
CA LEU A 71 7.59 -20.22 -0.55
C LEU A 71 6.87 -20.77 0.69
N ASP A 72 7.35 -21.89 1.23
CA ASP A 72 6.77 -22.56 2.40
C ASP A 72 6.79 -21.72 3.69
N ILE A 73 7.68 -20.72 3.76
CA ILE A 73 7.76 -19.77 4.89
C ILE A 73 6.55 -18.83 4.96
N ASN A 74 5.82 -18.66 3.87
CA ASN A 74 4.64 -17.81 3.84
C ASN A 74 3.49 -18.40 4.67
N ASP A 75 2.48 -17.57 4.94
CA ASP A 75 1.17 -18.06 5.34
C ASP A 75 0.61 -19.07 4.32
N ILE A 76 -0.22 -20.00 4.78
CA ILE A 76 -0.77 -21.08 3.94
C ILE A 76 -1.48 -20.57 2.70
N ASN A 77 -2.09 -19.37 2.76
CA ASN A 77 -2.80 -18.77 1.64
C ASN A 77 -1.87 -18.26 0.52
N PHE A 78 -0.56 -18.19 0.76
CA PHE A 78 0.43 -17.67 -0.19
C PHE A 78 1.52 -18.69 -0.53
N ARG A 79 1.21 -19.99 -0.47
CA ARG A 79 2.13 -21.09 -0.86
C ARG A 79 1.80 -21.71 -2.22
N GLY A 80 0.67 -21.32 -2.81
CA GLY A 80 0.23 -21.79 -4.12
C GLY A 80 0.98 -21.16 -5.29
N ASP A 81 0.50 -21.47 -6.49
CA ASP A 81 0.97 -20.84 -7.72
C ASP A 81 0.16 -19.58 -8.03
N PHE A 82 0.85 -18.49 -8.35
CA PHE A 82 0.25 -17.20 -8.65
C PHE A 82 0.74 -16.68 -10.00
N LYS A 83 -0.07 -15.85 -10.66
CA LYS A 83 0.30 -15.14 -11.87
C LYS A 83 -0.10 -13.67 -11.82
N PHE A 84 0.73 -12.82 -12.40
CA PHE A 84 0.48 -11.38 -12.50
C PHE A 84 1.30 -10.74 -13.60
N VAL A 85 0.90 -9.54 -13.98
CA VAL A 85 1.47 -8.78 -15.10
C VAL A 85 2.31 -7.64 -14.52
N ILE A 86 3.58 -7.53 -14.91
CA ILE A 86 4.46 -6.42 -14.50
C ILE A 86 4.17 -5.20 -15.36
N THR A 87 3.56 -4.17 -14.77
CA THR A 87 3.21 -2.94 -15.48
C THR A 87 4.24 -1.85 -15.25
N GLU A 88 4.15 -0.72 -15.97
CA GLU A 88 4.98 0.46 -15.71
C GLU A 88 4.80 1.03 -14.28
N ALA A 89 3.67 0.74 -13.63
CA ALA A 89 3.40 1.14 -12.25
C ALA A 89 3.99 0.17 -11.20
N THR A 90 4.49 -0.99 -11.63
CA THR A 90 5.10 -1.98 -10.74
C THR A 90 6.55 -1.61 -10.48
N GLU A 91 6.87 -1.27 -9.24
CA GLU A 91 8.24 -0.97 -8.82
C GLU A 91 9.08 -2.26 -8.79
N LEU A 92 10.23 -2.26 -9.45
CA LEU A 92 11.17 -3.39 -9.45
C LEU A 92 12.47 -2.95 -8.78
N GLU A 93 12.89 -3.67 -7.74
CA GLU A 93 14.07 -3.31 -6.96
C GLU A 93 14.97 -4.52 -6.67
N TRP A 94 16.27 -4.29 -6.66
CA TRP A 94 17.25 -5.14 -5.99
C TRP A 94 18.13 -4.27 -5.09
N ARG A 95 18.08 -4.52 -3.77
CA ARG A 95 18.91 -3.81 -2.76
C ARG A 95 18.92 -2.28 -2.95
N TYR A 96 17.75 -1.65 -2.99
CA TYR A 96 17.57 -0.21 -3.21
C TYR A 96 18.00 0.32 -4.58
N THR A 97 18.25 -0.57 -5.54
CA THR A 97 18.58 -0.22 -6.93
C THR A 97 17.43 -0.63 -7.84
N ASN A 98 17.01 0.27 -8.73
CA ASN A 98 15.97 -0.02 -9.71
C ASN A 98 16.42 -1.16 -10.64
N LEU A 99 15.52 -2.11 -10.85
CA LEU A 99 15.72 -3.29 -11.68
C LEU A 99 14.93 -3.16 -12.99
N ASN A 100 15.51 -3.57 -14.11
CA ASN A 100 14.76 -3.79 -15.34
C ASN A 100 14.10 -5.16 -15.32
N VAL A 101 12.88 -5.26 -15.86
CA VAL A 101 12.13 -6.52 -15.97
C VAL A 101 12.88 -7.62 -16.74
N SER A 102 13.80 -7.24 -17.63
CA SER A 102 14.64 -8.17 -18.40
C SER A 102 15.72 -8.84 -17.56
N GLU A 103 15.96 -8.33 -16.35
CA GLU A 103 16.95 -8.86 -15.43
C GLU A 103 16.36 -9.79 -14.36
N LEU A 104 15.07 -10.12 -14.48
CA LEU A 104 14.43 -11.19 -13.71
C LEU A 104 14.55 -12.50 -14.50
N GLU A 105 14.93 -13.56 -13.80
CA GLU A 105 15.14 -14.89 -14.36
C GLU A 105 14.23 -15.94 -13.70
N ILE A 106 13.98 -17.04 -14.41
CA ILE A 106 13.28 -18.20 -13.83
C ILE A 106 14.18 -18.81 -12.75
N GLY A 107 13.63 -19.03 -11.57
CA GLY A 107 14.36 -19.50 -10.40
C GLY A 107 14.70 -18.41 -9.38
N ASP A 108 14.58 -17.13 -9.77
CA ASP A 108 14.81 -16.01 -8.84
C ASP A 108 13.82 -16.04 -7.69
N ASN A 109 14.33 -15.77 -6.48
CA ASN A 109 13.48 -15.56 -5.31
C ASN A 109 13.13 -14.08 -5.19
N ILE A 110 11.83 -13.79 -5.08
CA ILE A 110 11.30 -12.44 -5.02
C ILE A 110 10.36 -12.23 -3.83
N SER A 111 10.33 -11.02 -3.31
CA SER A 111 9.25 -10.52 -2.46
C SER A 111 8.25 -9.76 -3.32
N ILE A 112 6.97 -10.06 -3.16
CA ILE A 112 5.88 -9.43 -3.90
C ILE A 112 5.03 -8.64 -2.91
N ILE A 113 4.78 -7.36 -3.20
CA ILE A 113 3.84 -6.52 -2.45
C ILE A 113 2.68 -6.18 -3.38
N PHE A 114 1.47 -6.47 -2.94
CA PHE A 114 0.25 -6.29 -3.73
C PHE A 114 -0.90 -5.74 -2.87
N THR A 115 -1.96 -5.30 -3.56
CA THR A 115 -3.21 -4.85 -2.94
C THR A 115 -4.41 -5.41 -3.69
N GLY A 116 -5.60 -5.29 -3.10
CA GLY A 116 -6.83 -5.78 -3.68
C GLY A 116 -6.99 -7.30 -3.59
N ASN A 117 -7.85 -7.83 -4.45
CA ASN A 117 -8.28 -9.22 -4.40
C ASN A 117 -7.37 -10.13 -5.24
N ILE A 118 -7.36 -11.41 -4.87
CA ILE A 118 -6.79 -12.49 -5.67
C ILE A 118 -7.95 -13.20 -6.36
N GLN A 119 -7.87 -13.38 -7.67
CA GLN A 119 -8.85 -14.14 -8.43
C GLN A 119 -8.53 -15.64 -8.31
N GLU A 120 -9.54 -16.43 -7.97
CA GLU A 120 -9.47 -17.89 -7.83
C GLU A 120 -9.38 -18.59 -9.20
N THR A 121 -8.28 -18.37 -9.92
CA THR A 121 -7.91 -19.10 -11.14
C THR A 121 -6.77 -20.07 -10.86
N ASP A 122 -6.40 -20.88 -11.85
CA ASP A 122 -5.21 -21.74 -11.77
C ASP A 122 -4.21 -21.41 -12.88
N PRO A 123 -3.01 -20.86 -12.59
CA PRO A 123 -2.57 -20.30 -11.31
C PRO A 123 -3.45 -19.11 -10.86
N ALA A 124 -3.46 -18.80 -9.56
CA ALA A 124 -4.28 -17.72 -8.98
C ALA A 124 -3.80 -16.34 -9.47
N LYS A 125 -4.71 -15.46 -9.87
CA LYS A 125 -4.32 -14.18 -10.49
C LYS A 125 -4.33 -13.05 -9.47
N ILE A 126 -3.22 -12.31 -9.40
CA ILE A 126 -3.09 -11.09 -8.61
C ILE A 126 -3.23 -9.89 -9.55
N ASP A 127 -4.22 -9.03 -9.31
CA ASP A 127 -4.53 -7.92 -10.23
C ASP A 127 -3.63 -6.70 -10.02
N HIS A 128 -3.22 -6.40 -8.79
CA HIS A 128 -2.52 -5.16 -8.45
C HIS A 128 -1.23 -5.42 -7.68
N VAL A 129 -0.18 -5.78 -8.41
CA VAL A 129 1.18 -5.85 -7.87
C VAL A 129 1.83 -4.48 -7.90
N LEU A 130 2.24 -4.03 -6.72
CA LEU A 130 2.81 -2.71 -6.50
C LEU A 130 4.33 -2.73 -6.59
N LYS A 131 4.95 -3.75 -5.98
CA LYS A 131 6.41 -3.85 -5.91
C LYS A 131 6.86 -5.31 -5.96
N ILE A 132 7.96 -5.54 -6.66
CA ILE A 132 8.71 -6.79 -6.68
C ILE A 132 10.14 -6.48 -6.28
N GLN A 133 10.65 -7.22 -5.30
CA GLN A 133 12.03 -7.11 -4.85
C GLN A 133 12.76 -8.43 -5.06
N LEU A 134 13.86 -8.40 -5.80
CA LEU A 134 14.76 -9.54 -5.94
C LEU A 134 15.50 -9.80 -4.63
N LEU A 135 15.51 -11.05 -4.18
CA LEU A 135 16.07 -11.46 -2.88
C LEU A 135 17.45 -12.10 -2.99
N ASP A 136 17.86 -12.52 -4.19
CA ASP A 136 19.12 -13.22 -4.36
C ASP A 136 20.33 -12.33 -4.05
N ASP A 137 21.33 -12.93 -3.40
CA ASP A 137 22.48 -12.21 -2.88
C ASP A 137 23.49 -11.79 -3.95
N LYS A 138 23.39 -12.41 -5.14
CA LYS A 138 24.29 -12.21 -6.27
C LYS A 138 23.47 -12.16 -7.55
N LYS A 139 23.99 -11.38 -8.49
CA LYS A 139 23.51 -11.26 -9.86
C LYS A 139 24.71 -11.32 -10.78
#